data_AF-A0A7X9B7T4-F1
#
_entry.id   AF-A0A7X9B7T4-F1
#
_cell.length_a   1.000
_cell.length_b   1.000
_cell.length_c   1.000
_cell.angle_alpha   90.00
_cell.angle_beta   90.00
_cell.angle_gamma   90.00
#
_symmetry.space_group_name_H-M   'P 1'
#
loop_
_entity.id
_entity.type
_entity.pdbx_description
1 polymer ?
#
loop_
_entity_poly.entity_id
_entity_poly.type
_entity_poly.pdbx_seq_one_letter_code
_entity_poly.pdbx_strand_id
1 'polypeptide(L)' 'MKILDMLVPMKIEGLKVTLGVFLVTLVFSIPLAVIVALLRRSNNKAISGVTATYIYIMRGTPLLLQLMFIFFG' A
#
# COMPACT_ATOMS: atom_id res chain seq x y z
N MET A 1 -10.62 30.96 20.49
CA MET A 1 -11.63 30.25 19.67
C MET A 1 -11.26 30.20 18.19
N LYS A 2 -10.96 31.32 17.51
CA LYS A 2 -10.63 31.36 16.05
C LYS A 2 -9.66 30.28 15.51
N ILE A 3 -8.62 29.92 16.27
CA ILE A 3 -7.67 28.88 15.84
C ILE A 3 -8.31 27.49 15.83
N LEU A 4 -9.14 27.17 16.84
CA LEU A 4 -9.84 25.88 16.91
C LEU A 4 -10.87 25.75 15.78
N ASP A 5 -11.57 26.83 15.46
CA ASP A 5 -12.57 26.87 14.39
C ASP A 5 -11.96 26.65 13.00
N MET A 6 -10.66 26.92 12.81
CA MET A 6 -9.92 26.63 11.57
C MET A 6 -9.24 25.25 11.60
N LEU A 7 -8.69 24.85 12.74
CA LEU A 7 -7.95 23.59 12.86
C LEU A 7 -8.85 22.35 12.83
N VAL A 8 -10.05 22.43 13.42
CA VAL A 8 -10.99 21.31 13.46
C VAL A 8 -11.46 20.89 12.06
N PRO A 9 -11.96 21.79 11.17
CA PRO A 9 -12.38 21.39 9.84
C PRO A 9 -11.22 20.87 8.98
N MET A 10 -10.03 21.48 9.08
CA MET A 10 -8.84 21.04 8.33
C MET A 10 -8.41 19.62 8.71
N LYS A 11 -8.50 19.25 10.00
CA LYS A 11 -8.22 17.88 10.46
C LYS A 11 -9.25 16.88 9.96
N ILE A 12 -10.52 17.25 9.94
CA ILE A 12 -11.60 16.37 9.44
C ILE A 12 -11.44 16.12 7.95
N GLU A 13 -11.05 17.13 7.18
CA GLU A 13 -10.80 17.00 5.75
C GLU A 13 -9.61 16.06 5.47
N GLY A 14 -8.48 16.26 6.16
CA GLY A 14 -7.34 15.36 6.06
C GLY A 14 -7.66 13.91 6.47
N LEU A 15 -8.49 13.74 7.51
CA LEU A 15 -8.97 12.43 7.94
C LEU A 15 -9.82 11.75 6.86
N LYS A 16 -10.74 12.50 6.22
CA LYS A 16 -11.56 11.97 5.11
C LYS A 16 -10.69 11.48 3.96
N VAL A 17 -9.68 12.25 3.56
CA VAL A 17 -8.74 11.85 2.50
C VAL A 17 -7.96 10.60 2.90
N THR A 18 -7.44 10.56 4.13
CA THR A 18 -6.66 9.42 4.64
C THR A 18 -7.50 8.14 4.67
N LEU A 19 -8.73 8.22 5.19
CA LEU A 19 -9.66 7.09 5.20
C LEU A 19 -10.07 6.68 3.79
N GLY A 20 -10.30 7.64 2.90
CA GLY A 20 -10.61 7.35 1.49
C GLY A 20 -9.49 6.56 0.80
N VAL A 21 -8.24 7.03 0.90
CA VAL A 21 -7.07 6.33 0.35
C VAL A 21 -6.87 4.97 1.02
N PHE A 22 -7.05 4.88 2.33
CA PHE A 22 -6.95 3.61 3.06
C PHE A 22 -7.97 2.59 2.57
N LEU A 23 -9.25 2.96 2.43
CA LEU A 23 -10.29 2.04 1.97
C LEU A 23 -10.04 1.57 0.53
N VAL A 24 -9.66 2.49 -0.36
CA VAL A 24 -9.32 2.14 -1.74
C VAL A 24 -8.12 1.18 -1.77
N THR A 25 -7.03 1.53 -1.10
CA THR A 25 -5.83 0.68 -1.07
C THR A 25 -6.14 -0.69 -0.46
N LEU A 26 -6.93 -0.78 0.61
CA LEU A 26 -7.35 -2.03 1.22
C LEU A 26 -8.13 -2.92 0.24
N VAL A 27 -9.13 -2.37 -0.46
CA VAL A 27 -9.96 -3.12 -1.42
C VAL A 27 -9.13 -3.68 -2.57
N PHE A 28 -8.12 -2.96 -3.05
CA PHE A 28 -7.27 -3.44 -4.15
C PHE A 28 -6.13 -4.36 -3.67
N SER A 29 -5.56 -4.10 -2.49
CA SER A 29 -4.41 -4.86 -2.00
C SER A 29 -4.79 -6.24 -1.48
N ILE A 30 -6.01 -6.45 -0.96
CA ILE A 30 -6.46 -7.78 -0.51
C ILE A 30 -6.52 -8.78 -1.69
N PRO A 31 -7.23 -8.53 -2.81
CA PRO A 31 -7.24 -9.45 -3.95
C PRO A 31 -5.84 -9.69 -4.51
N LEU A 32 -5.03 -8.63 -4.61
CA LEU A 32 -3.65 -8.74 -5.09
C LEU A 32 -2.81 -9.64 -4.16
N ALA A 33 -2.95 -9.48 -2.84
CA ALA A 33 -2.25 -10.30 -1.86
C ALA A 33 -2.68 -11.77 -1.96
N VAL A 34 -3.96 -12.06 -2.19
CA VAL A 34 -4.45 -13.42 -2.42
C VAL A 34 -3.83 -14.04 -3.67
N ILE A 35 -3.80 -13.31 -4.78
CA ILE A 35 -3.17 -13.79 -6.03
C ILE A 35 -1.68 -14.10 -5.79
N VAL A 36 -0.95 -13.18 -5.16
CA VAL A 36 0.48 -13.35 -4.84
C VAL A 36 0.69 -14.55 -3.91
N ALA A 37 -0.19 -14.76 -2.92
CA ALA A 37 -0.12 -15.92 -2.02
C ALA A 37 -0.33 -17.24 -2.78
N LEU A 38 -1.29 -17.28 -3.71
CA LEU A 38 -1.52 -18.46 -4.57
C LEU A 38 -0.32 -18.75 -5.46
N LEU A 39 0.26 -17.72 -6.10
CA LEU A 39 1.46 -17.87 -6.92
C LEU A 39 2.65 -18.37 -6.10
N ARG A 40 2.81 -17.91 -4.86
CA ARG A 40 3.89 -18.37 -3.97
C ARG A 40 3.74 -19.85 -3.59
N ARG A 41 2.50 -20.34 -3.45
CA ARG A 41 2.20 -21.75 -3.14
C ARG A 41 2.28 -22.67 -4.37
N SER A 42 2.49 -22.14 -5.57
CA SER A 42 2.60 -22.95 -6.79
C SER A 42 3.67 -24.03 -6.67
N ASN A 43 3.36 -25.25 -7.15
CA ASN A 43 4.33 -26.36 -7.23
C ASN A 43 5.48 -26.07 -8.21
N ASN A 44 5.28 -25.11 -9.14
CA ASN A 44 6.32 -24.70 -10.06
C ASN A 44 7.36 -23.84 -9.33
N LYS A 45 8.57 -24.39 -9.18
CA LYS A 45 9.71 -23.74 -8.51
C LYS A 45 10.07 -22.38 -9.13
N ALA A 46 9.90 -22.21 -10.44
CA ALA A 46 10.17 -20.93 -11.10
C ALA A 46 9.16 -19.85 -10.68
N ILE A 47 7.86 -20.17 -10.71
CA ILE A 47 6.78 -19.24 -10.30
C ILE A 47 6.92 -18.90 -8.81
N SER A 48 7.12 -19.91 -7.97
CA SER A 48 7.30 -19.70 -6.52
C SER A 48 8.56 -18.85 -6.24
N GLY A 49 9.66 -19.10 -6.96
CA GLY A 49 10.91 -18.35 -6.85
C GLY A 49 10.77 -16.88 -7.26
N VAL A 50 10.18 -16.60 -8.43
CA VAL A 50 9.95 -15.21 -8.89
C VAL A 50 9.03 -14.47 -7.92
N THR A 51 7.95 -15.12 -7.49
CA THR A 51 7.03 -14.55 -6.51
C THR A 51 7.72 -14.30 -5.17
N ALA A 52 8.66 -15.17 -4.78
CA ALA A 52 9.46 -14.97 -3.58
C ALA A 52 10.33 -13.73 -3.65
N THR A 53 11.02 -13.51 -4.76
CA THR A 53 11.83 -12.33 -5.00
C THR A 53 10.97 -11.06 -4.98
N TYR A 54 9.82 -11.07 -5.64
CA TYR A 54 8.85 -9.97 -5.60
C TYR A 54 8.45 -9.63 -4.16
N ILE A 55 8.03 -10.63 -3.36
CA ILE A 55 7.65 -10.41 -1.95
C ILE A 55 8.83 -9.86 -1.15
N TYR A 56 10.03 -10.37 -1.37
CA TYR A 56 11.23 -9.92 -0.67
C TYR A 56 11.53 -8.45 -0.96
N ILE A 57 11.48 -8.01 -2.22
CA ILE A 57 11.71 -6.61 -2.60
C ILE A 57 10.62 -5.72 -2.01
N MET A 58 9.34 -6.10 -2.16
CA MET A 58 8.21 -5.30 -1.69
C MET A 58 8.18 -5.14 -0.17
N ARG A 59 8.63 -6.16 0.58
CA ARG A 59 8.67 -6.11 2.06
C ARG A 59 10.02 -5.64 2.63
N GLY A 60 11.08 -5.71 1.83
CA GLY A 60 12.44 -5.34 2.22
C GLY A 60 12.83 -3.90 1.88
N THR A 61 12.05 -3.22 1.04
CA THR A 61 12.26 -1.80 0.69
C THR A 61 11.33 -0.88 1.48
N PRO A 62 11.82 0.30 1.93
CA PRO A 62 10.97 1.27 2.61
C PRO A 62 9.83 1.75 1.69
N LEU A 63 8.60 1.81 2.21
CA LEU A 63 7.45 2.33 1.45
C LEU A 63 7.70 3.75 0.92
N LEU A 64 8.37 4.59 1.73
CA LEU A 64 8.72 5.94 1.28
C LEU A 64 9.59 5.89 0.02
N LEU A 65 10.57 4.98 -0.05
CA LEU A 65 11.41 4.82 -1.25
C LEU A 65 10.58 4.35 -2.46
N GLN A 66 9.66 3.41 -2.25
CA GLN A 66 8.77 2.94 -3.32
C GLN A 66 7.90 4.09 -3.86
N LEU A 67 7.32 4.89 -2.97
CA LEU A 67 6.57 6.08 -3.36
C LEU A 67 7.47 7.08 -4.08
N MET A 68 8.68 7.34 -3.55
CA MET A 68 9.59 8.26 -4.22
C MET A 68 9.95 7.80 -5.63
N PHE A 69 10.17 6.50 -5.83
CA PHE A 69 10.44 5.95 -7.16
C PHE A 69 9.22 6.04 -8.09
N ILE A 70 8.00 5.81 -7.59
CA ILE A 70 6.78 5.89 -8.41
C ILE A 70 6.43 7.34 -8.78
N PHE A 71 6.64 8.29 -7.86
CA PHE A 71 6.24 9.69 -8.04
C PHE A 71 7.36 10.59 -8.58
N PHE A 72 8.63 10.27 -8.35
CA PHE A 72 9.79 11.09 -8.73
C PHE A 72 10.88 10.33 -9.50
N GLY A 73 10.79 9.00 -9.61
CA GLY A 73 11.73 8.16 -10.34
C GLY A 73 11.46 8.10 -11.84
#